data_AF-A0A7M5X2P1-F1
#
_entry.id   AF-A0A7M5X2P1-F1
#
_cell.length_a   1.000
_cell.length_b   1.000
_cell.length_c   1.000
_cell.angle_alpha   90.00
_cell.angle_beta   90.00
_cell.angle_gamma   90.00
#
_symmetry.space_group_name_H-M   'P 1'
#
loop_
_entity.id
_entity.type
_entity.pdbx_description
1 polymer ?
#
loop_
_entity_poly.entity_id
_entity_poly.type
_entity_poly.pdbx_seq_one_letter_code
_entity_poly.pdbx_strand_id
1 'polypeptide(L)'
;MFLCAGHAARCGFQNIKIVTVDSDVAVLSIYYQNLLQSSLYLEIGTSTKTKLFDLKRNTIDKNLREILPALHAISGCDSTSAFSGIGKVKCKTVMMSNKRFIEAAKSIGNNYNISDNVINTLEEYMCKLYGTDHTNINEARYHLFTKSKTIPDPNRLPPTRDALYQHIKRANYQTREWKLAMDRFYQWESPVGHGWMDTGGVLNVNWMENKPAPDAVLEFASCKCKKTKCCNKQCKCKSLGLPCTDLCECVNCENEPIASEEQKDDEVVGDDEGMDDDVIDFDDLLDEGDEQFFL
;
A
#
# COMPACT_ATOMS: atom_id res chain seq x y z
N MET A 1 1.05 21.29 -10.41
CA MET A 1 2.49 21.29 -10.79
C MET A 1 2.71 20.79 -12.23
N PHE A 2 2.35 19.54 -12.55
CA PHE A 2 2.60 18.96 -13.87
C PHE A 2 1.84 19.61 -15.03
N LEU A 3 0.63 20.13 -14.80
CA LEU A 3 -0.05 21.00 -15.76
C LEU A 3 0.79 22.22 -16.18
N CYS A 4 1.47 22.87 -15.21
CA CYS A 4 2.34 24.02 -15.48
C CYS A 4 3.62 23.59 -16.21
N ALA A 5 4.23 22.47 -15.82
CA ALA A 5 5.37 21.90 -16.54
C ALA A 5 4.99 21.57 -18.00
N GLY A 6 3.81 20.97 -18.21
CA GLY A 6 3.27 20.70 -19.53
C GLY A 6 3.00 21.95 -20.35
N HIS A 7 2.58 23.05 -19.72
CA HIS A 7 2.44 24.34 -20.39
C HIS A 7 3.80 24.95 -20.76
N ALA A 8 4.78 24.94 -19.84
CA ALA A 8 6.13 25.42 -20.11
C ALA A 8 6.77 24.65 -21.28
N ALA A 9 6.64 23.33 -21.30
CA ALA A 9 7.12 22.51 -22.40
C ALA A 9 6.50 22.94 -23.75
N ARG A 10 5.19 23.19 -23.79
CA ARG A 10 4.48 23.69 -24.98
C ARG A 10 4.91 25.10 -25.40
N CYS A 11 5.33 25.93 -24.46
CA CYS A 11 5.89 27.25 -24.73
C CYS A 11 7.36 27.20 -25.19
N GLY A 12 7.95 26.01 -25.37
CA GLY A 12 9.29 25.84 -25.93
C GLY A 12 10.42 25.85 -24.90
N PHE A 13 10.12 25.87 -23.60
CA PHE A 13 11.13 25.75 -22.55
C PHE A 13 11.78 24.36 -22.60
N GLN A 14 13.08 24.30 -22.83
CA GLN A 14 13.80 23.03 -23.01
C GLN A 14 14.04 22.28 -21.71
N ASN A 15 14.23 23.02 -20.62
CA ASN A 15 14.57 22.49 -19.30
C ASN A 15 13.56 23.01 -18.29
N ILE A 16 12.99 22.11 -17.49
CA ILE A 16 12.03 22.44 -16.43
C ILE A 16 12.56 21.84 -15.14
N LYS A 17 12.73 22.68 -14.11
CA LYS A 17 13.16 22.22 -12.78
C LYS A 17 11.95 22.08 -11.86
N ILE A 18 11.83 20.93 -11.22
CA ILE A 18 10.87 20.65 -10.15
C ILE A 18 11.67 20.48 -8.86
N VAL A 19 11.33 21.25 -7.84
CA VAL A 19 11.95 21.16 -6.51
C VAL A 19 10.90 20.60 -5.56
N THR A 20 11.22 19.51 -4.87
CA THR A 20 10.27 18.83 -3.99
C THR A 20 10.95 18.10 -2.84
N VAL A 21 10.26 17.97 -1.72
CA VAL A 21 10.58 17.01 -0.64
C VAL A 21 9.62 15.82 -0.64
N ASP A 22 8.56 15.91 -1.44
CA ASP A 22 7.45 14.97 -1.51
C ASP A 22 7.76 13.83 -2.49
N SER A 23 7.59 12.59 -2.02
CA SER A 23 7.88 11.37 -2.77
C SER A 23 6.89 11.12 -3.92
N ASP A 24 5.62 11.51 -3.79
CA ASP A 24 4.62 11.42 -4.85
C ASP A 24 5.04 12.31 -6.01
N VAL A 25 5.48 13.53 -5.72
CA VAL A 25 5.98 14.46 -6.76
C VAL A 25 7.21 13.90 -7.47
N ALA A 26 8.12 13.23 -6.75
CA ALA A 26 9.29 12.60 -7.34
C ALA A 26 8.89 11.45 -8.29
N VAL A 27 8.00 10.55 -7.84
CA VAL A 27 7.44 9.44 -8.64
C VAL A 27 6.77 9.97 -9.91
N LEU A 28 5.95 11.01 -9.79
CA LEU A 28 5.25 11.60 -10.93
C LEU A 28 6.21 12.31 -11.89
N SER A 29 7.27 12.94 -11.38
CA SER A 29 8.28 13.58 -12.24
C SER A 29 8.99 12.54 -13.12
N ILE A 30 9.31 11.37 -12.56
CA ILE A 30 9.90 10.25 -13.33
C ILE A 30 8.93 9.78 -14.42
N TYR A 31 7.65 9.60 -14.09
CA TYR A 31 6.61 9.20 -15.05
C TYR A 31 6.43 10.24 -16.17
N TYR A 32 6.26 11.52 -15.82
CA TYR A 32 5.96 12.59 -16.76
C TYR A 32 7.13 12.97 -17.66
N GLN A 33 8.37 12.63 -17.29
CA GLN A 33 9.52 12.81 -18.20
C GLN A 33 9.30 12.10 -19.55
N ASN A 34 8.62 10.96 -19.58
CA ASN A 34 8.32 10.27 -20.85
C ASN A 34 7.27 10.99 -21.71
N LEU A 35 6.43 11.82 -21.08
CA LEU A 35 5.32 12.50 -21.74
C LEU A 35 5.67 13.92 -22.17
N LEU A 36 6.73 14.49 -21.60
CA LEU A 36 7.22 15.82 -21.90
C LEU A 36 8.40 15.78 -22.89
N GLN A 37 8.42 16.75 -23.80
CA GLN A 37 9.54 16.93 -24.73
C GLN A 37 10.76 17.55 -24.03
N SER A 38 10.48 18.44 -23.07
CA SER A 38 11.46 19.09 -22.21
C SER A 38 12.15 18.10 -21.28
N SER A 39 13.40 18.40 -20.92
CA SER A 39 14.12 17.71 -19.86
C SER A 39 13.63 18.18 -18.49
N LEU A 40 13.16 17.25 -17.67
CA LEU A 40 12.84 17.49 -16.28
C LEU A 40 14.09 17.31 -15.42
N TYR A 41 14.37 18.32 -14.62
CA TYR A 41 15.37 18.28 -13.56
C TYR A 41 14.64 18.22 -12.22
N LEU A 42 14.89 17.16 -11.46
CA LEU A 42 14.26 16.95 -10.16
C LEU A 42 15.27 17.25 -9.06
N GLU A 43 14.98 18.26 -8.26
CA GLU A 43 15.78 18.61 -7.08
C GLU A 43 15.06 18.09 -5.83
N ILE A 44 15.66 17.10 -5.16
CA ILE A 44 15.13 16.47 -3.94
C ILE A 44 16.06 16.75 -2.77
N GLY A 45 15.49 17.10 -1.61
CA GLY A 45 16.21 17.15 -0.36
C GLY A 45 15.75 18.28 0.57
N THR A 46 16.40 18.41 1.72
CA THR A 46 16.08 19.43 2.71
C THR A 46 16.70 20.77 2.34
N SER A 47 16.31 21.84 3.04
CA SER A 47 16.86 23.19 2.83
C SER A 47 18.39 23.29 3.00
N THR A 48 19.04 22.26 3.58
CA THR A 48 20.48 22.22 3.83
C THR A 48 21.24 21.24 2.94
N LYS A 49 20.56 20.26 2.30
CA LYS A 49 21.16 19.31 1.35
C LYS A 49 20.15 18.92 0.28
N THR A 50 20.41 19.31 -0.96
CA THR A 50 19.63 18.89 -2.13
C THR A 50 20.49 18.10 -3.11
N LYS A 51 19.89 17.11 -3.76
CA LYS A 51 20.42 16.37 -4.91
C LYS A 51 19.62 16.78 -6.15
N LEU A 52 20.28 16.98 -7.29
CA LEU A 52 19.66 17.32 -8.56
C LEU A 52 19.80 16.15 -9.54
N PHE A 53 18.68 15.69 -10.09
CA PHE A 53 18.63 14.57 -11.02
C PHE A 53 18.12 15.02 -12.39
N ASP A 54 18.85 14.65 -13.46
CA ASP A 54 18.37 14.79 -14.85
C ASP A 54 17.54 13.55 -15.20
N LEU A 55 16.21 13.71 -15.20
CA LEU A 55 15.30 12.58 -15.42
C LEU A 55 15.31 12.06 -16.86
N LYS A 56 15.75 12.89 -17.82
CA LYS A 56 15.83 12.48 -19.22
C LYS A 56 17.04 11.58 -19.47
N ARG A 57 18.15 11.86 -18.79
CA ARG A 57 19.41 11.12 -18.92
C ARG A 57 19.56 9.94 -17.96
N ASN A 58 18.70 9.83 -16.96
CA ASN A 58 18.79 8.71 -16.01
C ASN A 58 18.51 7.34 -16.66
N THR A 59 19.11 6.30 -16.08
CA THR A 59 19.05 4.90 -16.54
C THR A 59 17.87 4.14 -15.93
N ILE A 60 16.75 4.81 -15.65
CA ILE A 60 15.56 4.13 -15.11
C ILE A 60 14.95 3.24 -16.20
N ASP A 61 14.74 1.96 -15.87
CA ASP A 61 14.08 1.00 -16.77
C ASP A 61 12.75 1.56 -17.31
N LYS A 62 12.53 1.36 -18.61
CA LYS A 62 11.36 1.91 -19.30
C LYS A 62 10.05 1.40 -18.72
N ASN A 63 9.97 0.11 -18.38
CA ASN A 63 8.75 -0.46 -17.81
C ASN A 63 8.54 0.08 -16.39
N LEU A 64 9.60 0.14 -15.58
CA LEU A 64 9.54 0.72 -14.23
C LEU A 64 9.00 2.14 -14.28
N ARG A 65 9.54 2.99 -15.17
CA ARG A 65 9.10 4.39 -15.34
C ARG A 65 7.60 4.49 -15.68
N GLU A 66 7.10 3.59 -16.52
CA GLU A 66 5.70 3.56 -16.95
C GLU A 66 4.75 3.11 -15.83
N ILE A 67 5.16 2.14 -15.01
CA ILE A 67 4.33 1.60 -13.92
C ILE A 67 4.53 2.31 -12.59
N LEU A 68 5.51 3.20 -12.45
CA LEU A 68 5.91 3.76 -11.17
C LEU A 68 4.74 4.38 -10.36
N PRO A 69 3.82 5.16 -10.98
CA PRO A 69 2.65 5.66 -10.25
C PRO A 69 1.77 4.53 -9.70
N ALA A 70 1.52 3.49 -10.50
CA ALA A 70 0.73 2.33 -10.06
C ALA A 70 1.44 1.54 -8.96
N LEU A 71 2.74 1.28 -9.11
CA LEU A 71 3.55 0.57 -8.13
C LEU A 71 3.60 1.33 -6.79
N HIS A 72 3.74 2.66 -6.84
CA HIS A 72 3.73 3.51 -5.65
C HIS A 72 2.37 3.44 -4.94
N ALA A 73 1.25 3.61 -5.66
CA ALA A 73 -0.09 3.53 -5.09
C ALA A 73 -0.43 2.11 -4.55
N ILE A 74 0.01 1.04 -5.23
CA ILE A 74 -0.21 -0.35 -4.79
C ILE A 74 0.61 -0.66 -3.54
N SER A 75 1.87 -0.20 -3.46
CA SER A 75 2.74 -0.46 -2.31
C SER A 75 2.43 0.39 -1.08
N GLY A 76 1.66 1.47 -1.23
CA GLY A 76 1.23 2.38 -0.17
C GLY A 76 1.72 3.81 -0.42
N CYS A 77 0.84 4.78 -0.20
CA CYS A 77 1.08 6.22 -0.27
C CYS A 77 0.10 6.94 0.67
N ASP A 78 0.05 8.26 0.68
CA ASP A 78 -0.81 9.02 1.60
C ASP A 78 -2.30 8.63 1.53
N SER A 79 -2.78 8.18 0.36
CA SER A 79 -4.17 7.77 0.16
C SER A 79 -4.40 6.26 0.13
N THR A 80 -3.35 5.44 0.24
CA THR A 80 -3.45 3.98 0.19
C THR A 80 -2.60 3.31 1.28
N SER A 81 -3.16 2.28 1.92
CA SER A 81 -2.45 1.54 2.97
C SER A 81 -1.19 0.85 2.45
N ALA A 82 -0.15 0.78 3.28
CA ALA A 82 1.00 -0.08 3.05
C ALA A 82 0.77 -1.50 3.59
N PHE A 83 1.56 -2.47 3.12
CA PHE A 83 1.54 -3.84 3.63
C PHE A 83 2.57 -4.03 4.74
N SER A 84 2.13 -4.43 5.93
CA SER A 84 3.02 -4.59 7.09
C SER A 84 4.18 -5.55 6.81
N GLY A 85 5.41 -5.08 7.09
CA GLY A 85 6.64 -5.85 6.89
C GLY A 85 7.05 -6.05 5.43
N ILE A 86 6.46 -5.32 4.47
CA ILE A 86 6.82 -5.38 3.05
C ILE A 86 7.25 -3.98 2.58
N GLY A 87 8.56 -3.80 2.38
CA GLY A 87 9.12 -2.56 1.86
C GLY A 87 8.94 -2.38 0.34
N LYS A 88 9.04 -1.13 -0.13
CA LYS A 88 8.84 -0.76 -1.55
C LYS A 88 9.84 -1.41 -2.50
N VAL A 89 11.08 -1.63 -2.07
CA VAL A 89 12.09 -2.37 -2.85
C VAL A 89 11.61 -3.77 -3.19
N LYS A 90 11.07 -4.51 -2.21
CA LYS A 90 10.50 -5.84 -2.43
C LYS A 90 9.29 -5.77 -3.37
N CYS A 91 8.42 -4.76 -3.22
CA CYS A 91 7.31 -4.51 -4.13
C CYS A 91 7.78 -4.34 -5.58
N LYS A 92 8.82 -3.52 -5.81
CA LYS A 92 9.47 -3.30 -7.12
C LYS A 92 10.04 -4.61 -7.66
N THR A 93 10.88 -5.31 -6.88
CA THR A 93 11.55 -6.55 -7.32
C THR A 93 10.55 -7.60 -7.76
N VAL A 94 9.50 -7.86 -6.97
CA VAL A 94 8.48 -8.86 -7.32
C VAL A 94 7.67 -8.42 -8.54
N MET A 95 7.31 -7.12 -8.64
CA MET A 95 6.53 -6.61 -9.77
C MET A 95 7.30 -6.77 -11.09
N MET A 96 8.59 -6.43 -11.06
CA MET A 96 9.48 -6.49 -12.21
C MET A 96 9.88 -7.93 -12.61
N SER A 97 9.68 -8.92 -11.73
CA SER A 97 10.04 -10.31 -12.00
C SER A 97 9.16 -11.02 -13.05
N ASN A 98 7.96 -10.49 -13.32
CA ASN A 98 7.00 -11.15 -14.21
C ASN A 98 6.30 -10.13 -15.11
N LYS A 99 6.39 -10.34 -16.44
CA LYS A 99 5.77 -9.48 -17.45
C LYS A 99 4.27 -9.32 -17.24
N ARG A 100 3.55 -10.35 -16.76
CA ARG A 100 2.12 -10.25 -16.48
C ARG A 100 1.81 -9.21 -15.39
N PHE A 101 2.64 -9.12 -14.36
CA PHE A 101 2.49 -8.14 -13.29
C PHE A 101 2.74 -6.72 -13.80
N ILE A 102 3.78 -6.54 -14.62
CA ILE A 102 4.08 -5.28 -15.29
C ILE A 102 2.88 -4.82 -16.15
N GLU A 103 2.33 -5.69 -16.99
CA GLU A 103 1.19 -5.33 -17.86
C GLU A 103 -0.09 -5.04 -17.07
N ALA A 104 -0.32 -5.76 -15.96
CA ALA A 104 -1.40 -5.44 -15.03
C ALA A 104 -1.20 -4.05 -14.41
N ALA A 105 0.01 -3.73 -13.93
CA ALA A 105 0.34 -2.43 -13.35
C ALA A 105 0.25 -1.28 -14.37
N LYS A 106 0.64 -1.48 -15.63
CA LYS A 106 0.43 -0.50 -16.72
C LYS A 106 -1.05 -0.15 -16.92
N SER A 107 -1.92 -1.15 -16.72
CA SER A 107 -3.37 -1.00 -16.89
C SER A 107 -4.04 -0.21 -15.77
N ILE A 108 -3.43 -0.16 -14.58
CA ILE A 108 -3.91 0.60 -13.42
C ILE A 108 -3.92 2.10 -13.73
N GLY A 109 -5.00 2.76 -13.38
CA GLY A 109 -5.25 4.19 -13.61
C GLY A 109 -5.73 4.55 -15.02
N ASN A 110 -5.81 3.59 -15.95
CA ASN A 110 -6.29 3.87 -17.31
C ASN A 110 -7.80 4.12 -17.36
N ASN A 111 -8.56 3.51 -16.45
CA ASN A 111 -10.00 3.70 -16.24
C ASN A 111 -10.32 3.56 -14.74
N TYR A 112 -11.45 4.11 -14.29
CA TYR A 112 -11.92 3.93 -12.91
C TYR A 112 -12.38 2.48 -12.61
N ASN A 113 -12.91 1.80 -13.62
CA ASN A 113 -13.28 0.38 -13.55
C ASN A 113 -12.10 -0.51 -13.97
N ILE A 114 -11.86 -1.55 -13.19
CA ILE A 114 -10.74 -2.49 -13.37
C ILE A 114 -11.31 -3.83 -13.81
N SER A 115 -10.67 -4.48 -14.77
CA SER A 115 -11.11 -5.81 -15.22
C SER A 115 -10.70 -6.89 -14.22
N ASP A 116 -11.51 -7.95 -14.10
CA ASP A 116 -11.22 -9.09 -13.22
C ASP A 116 -9.87 -9.74 -13.53
N ASN A 117 -9.43 -9.74 -14.80
CA ASN A 117 -8.13 -10.27 -15.18
C ASN A 117 -6.96 -9.48 -14.55
N VAL A 118 -7.07 -8.15 -14.50
CA VAL A 118 -6.06 -7.31 -13.84
C VAL A 118 -6.07 -7.57 -12.34
N ILE A 119 -7.25 -7.64 -11.72
CA ILE A 119 -7.40 -7.93 -10.28
C ILE A 119 -6.79 -9.29 -9.92
N ASN A 120 -7.13 -10.35 -10.67
CA ASN A 120 -6.59 -11.70 -10.46
C ASN A 120 -5.06 -11.75 -10.65
N THR A 121 -4.53 -10.94 -11.57
CA THR A 121 -3.08 -10.86 -11.79
C THR A 121 -2.37 -10.13 -10.66
N LEU A 122 -2.99 -9.08 -10.11
CA LEU A 122 -2.47 -8.38 -8.92
C LEU A 122 -2.63 -9.21 -7.65
N GLU A 123 -3.64 -10.08 -7.56
CA GLU A 123 -3.77 -11.07 -6.49
C GLU A 123 -2.62 -12.08 -6.52
N GLU A 124 -2.29 -12.61 -7.71
CA GLU A 124 -1.12 -13.49 -7.89
C GLU A 124 0.18 -12.77 -7.50
N TYR A 125 0.32 -11.49 -7.86
CA TYR A 125 1.44 -10.64 -7.43
C TYR A 125 1.52 -10.54 -5.89
N MET A 126 0.38 -10.31 -5.22
CA MET A 126 0.34 -10.26 -3.76
C MET A 126 0.72 -11.60 -3.12
N CYS A 127 0.26 -12.73 -3.65
CA CYS A 127 0.68 -14.05 -3.16
C CYS A 127 2.21 -14.23 -3.21
N LYS A 128 2.84 -13.76 -4.30
CA LYS A 128 4.30 -13.78 -4.47
C LYS A 128 5.01 -12.85 -3.50
N LEU A 129 4.44 -11.67 -3.22
CA LEU A 129 4.99 -10.76 -2.20
C LEU A 129 5.04 -11.40 -0.81
N TYR A 130 4.06 -12.22 -0.47
CA TYR A 130 4.03 -12.97 0.79
C TYR A 130 4.82 -14.30 0.72
N GLY A 131 5.58 -14.53 -0.35
CA GLY A 131 6.48 -15.68 -0.48
C GLY A 131 5.76 -17.00 -0.75
N THR A 132 4.63 -16.95 -1.44
CA THR A 132 3.83 -18.13 -1.79
C THR A 132 3.67 -18.27 -3.30
N ASP A 133 3.47 -19.52 -3.75
CA ASP A 133 3.19 -19.84 -5.16
C ASP A 133 1.69 -19.97 -5.48
N HIS A 134 0.83 -19.69 -4.51
CA HIS A 134 -0.62 -19.66 -4.72
C HIS A 134 -1.01 -18.50 -5.64
N THR A 135 -2.12 -18.65 -6.35
CA THR A 135 -2.71 -17.57 -7.16
C THR A 135 -3.91 -16.92 -6.48
N ASN A 136 -4.48 -17.58 -5.47
CA ASN A 136 -5.57 -17.07 -4.65
C ASN A 136 -5.03 -16.61 -3.28
N ILE A 137 -5.30 -15.36 -2.90
CA ILE A 137 -4.72 -14.77 -1.69
C ILE A 137 -5.33 -15.34 -0.41
N ASN A 138 -6.58 -15.80 -0.44
CA ASN A 138 -7.20 -16.46 0.72
C ASN A 138 -6.58 -17.85 0.96
N GLU A 139 -6.28 -18.59 -0.10
CA GLU A 139 -5.54 -19.86 0.02
C GLU A 139 -4.12 -19.62 0.56
N ALA A 140 -3.42 -18.60 0.04
CA ALA A 140 -2.11 -18.19 0.55
C ALA A 140 -2.20 -17.82 2.04
N ARG A 141 -3.22 -17.05 2.44
CA ARG A 141 -3.48 -16.65 3.83
C ARG A 141 -3.69 -17.87 4.72
N TYR A 142 -4.52 -18.81 4.30
CA TYR A 142 -4.79 -20.05 5.04
C TYR A 142 -3.56 -20.94 5.15
N HIS A 143 -2.80 -21.11 4.06
CA HIS A 143 -1.55 -21.87 4.06
C HIS A 143 -0.53 -21.26 5.05
N LEU A 144 -0.34 -19.93 5.02
CA LEU A 144 0.56 -19.25 5.95
C LEU A 144 0.06 -19.32 7.40
N PHE A 145 -1.25 -19.27 7.61
CA PHE A 145 -1.85 -19.44 8.93
C PHE A 145 -1.58 -20.83 9.52
N THR A 146 -1.77 -21.88 8.73
CA THR A 146 -1.62 -23.29 9.17
C THR A 146 -0.17 -23.76 9.28
N LYS A 147 0.76 -23.10 8.58
CA LYS A 147 2.20 -23.44 8.66
C LYS A 147 2.81 -23.12 10.03
N SER A 148 2.21 -22.22 10.80
CA SER A 148 2.71 -21.82 12.11
C SER A 148 2.26 -22.79 13.21
N LYS A 149 3.19 -23.17 14.11
CA LYS A 149 2.87 -23.98 15.31
C LYS A 149 2.10 -23.19 16.37
N THR A 150 2.08 -21.87 16.26
CA THR A 150 1.34 -20.93 17.12
C THR A 150 0.44 -20.06 16.25
N ILE A 151 -0.59 -19.43 16.81
CA ILE A 151 -1.40 -18.46 16.04
C ILE A 151 -0.46 -17.37 15.49
N PRO A 152 -0.35 -17.22 14.16
CA PRO A 152 0.53 -16.24 13.56
C PRO A 152 0.01 -14.82 13.81
N ASP A 153 0.94 -13.87 13.83
CA ASP A 153 0.62 -12.44 13.85
C ASP A 153 -0.23 -12.08 12.61
N PRO A 154 -1.45 -11.56 12.79
CA PRO A 154 -2.33 -11.19 11.67
C PRO A 154 -1.70 -10.19 10.70
N ASN A 155 -0.80 -9.32 11.17
CA ASN A 155 -0.12 -8.31 10.35
C ASN A 155 0.87 -8.93 9.36
N ARG A 156 1.39 -10.14 9.66
CA ARG A 156 2.31 -10.87 8.79
C ARG A 156 1.60 -11.77 7.78
N LEU A 157 0.28 -11.86 7.86
CA LEU A 157 -0.52 -12.63 6.91
C LEU A 157 -0.94 -11.75 5.73
N PRO A 158 -1.05 -12.30 4.51
CA PRO A 158 -1.57 -11.56 3.36
C PRO A 158 -3.00 -11.10 3.61
N PRO A 159 -3.45 -9.96 3.04
CA PRO A 159 -4.81 -9.48 3.20
C PRO A 159 -5.84 -10.53 2.72
N THR A 160 -7.09 -10.40 3.14
CA THR A 160 -8.17 -11.15 2.50
C THR A 160 -8.34 -10.67 1.05
N ARG A 161 -8.90 -11.52 0.19
CA ARG A 161 -9.21 -11.15 -1.20
C ARG A 161 -10.07 -9.89 -1.29
N ASP A 162 -11.02 -9.78 -0.37
CA ASP A 162 -11.94 -8.64 -0.30
C ASP A 162 -11.25 -7.34 0.10
N ALA A 163 -10.40 -7.38 1.14
CA ALA A 163 -9.59 -6.22 1.52
C ALA A 163 -8.61 -5.82 0.42
N LEU A 164 -7.99 -6.80 -0.24
CA LEU A 164 -7.12 -6.57 -1.38
C LEU A 164 -7.88 -5.92 -2.56
N TYR A 165 -9.11 -6.35 -2.81
CA TYR A 165 -9.94 -5.78 -3.87
C TYR A 165 -10.22 -4.29 -3.63
N GLN A 166 -10.62 -3.90 -2.41
CA GLN A 166 -10.81 -2.49 -2.08
C GLN A 166 -9.50 -1.68 -2.17
N HIS A 167 -8.37 -2.28 -1.75
CA HIS A 167 -7.05 -1.65 -1.89
C HIS A 167 -6.66 -1.40 -3.35
N ILE A 168 -6.86 -2.38 -4.23
CA ILE A 168 -6.60 -2.24 -5.67
C ILE A 168 -7.47 -1.13 -6.27
N LYS A 169 -8.74 -1.01 -5.85
CA LYS A 169 -9.62 0.08 -6.29
C LYS A 169 -9.10 1.46 -5.90
N ARG A 170 -8.63 1.61 -4.66
CA ARG A 170 -8.03 2.87 -4.19
C ARG A 170 -6.76 3.21 -4.95
N ALA A 171 -5.86 2.22 -5.10
CA ALA A 171 -4.62 2.40 -5.85
C ALA A 171 -4.88 2.78 -7.32
N ASN A 172 -5.91 2.21 -7.93
CA ASN A 172 -6.32 2.54 -9.29
C ASN A 172 -6.87 3.96 -9.42
N TYR A 173 -7.73 4.37 -8.49
CA TYR A 173 -8.23 5.74 -8.43
C TYR A 173 -7.06 6.72 -8.28
N GLN A 174 -6.19 6.53 -7.29
CA GLN A 174 -5.04 7.39 -7.05
C GLN A 174 -4.12 7.50 -8.28
N THR A 175 -3.81 6.36 -8.90
CA THR A 175 -2.99 6.32 -10.12
C THR A 175 -3.64 7.07 -11.28
N ARG A 176 -4.97 7.01 -11.38
CA ARG A 176 -5.71 7.72 -12.42
C ARG A 176 -5.62 9.24 -12.23
N GLU A 177 -5.86 9.74 -11.02
CA GLU A 177 -5.73 11.15 -10.69
C GLU A 177 -4.33 11.67 -11.05
N TRP A 178 -3.32 10.89 -10.71
CA TRP A 178 -1.93 11.16 -11.04
C TRP A 178 -1.63 11.19 -12.54
N LYS A 179 -2.16 10.23 -13.32
CA LYS A 179 -2.01 10.19 -14.79
C LYS A 179 -2.73 11.35 -15.49
N LEU A 180 -3.74 11.96 -14.85
CA LEU A 180 -4.50 13.09 -15.37
C LEU A 180 -3.95 14.45 -14.91
N ALA A 181 -2.86 14.51 -14.16
CA ALA A 181 -2.29 15.75 -13.61
C ALA A 181 -1.79 16.78 -14.65
N MET A 182 -1.72 16.42 -15.93
CA MET A 182 -1.46 17.32 -17.06
C MET A 182 -2.71 17.78 -17.81
N ASP A 183 -3.88 17.22 -17.51
CA ASP A 183 -5.14 17.61 -18.12
C ASP A 183 -5.63 18.94 -17.52
N ARG A 184 -5.98 19.88 -18.40
CA ARG A 184 -6.51 21.19 -18.00
C ARG A 184 -7.99 21.10 -17.64
N PHE A 185 -8.74 20.24 -18.31
CA PHE A 185 -10.20 20.17 -18.23
C PHE A 185 -10.64 18.89 -17.52
N TYR A 186 -9.89 18.53 -16.48
CA TYR A 186 -10.17 17.35 -15.68
C TYR A 186 -11.55 17.45 -15.04
N GLN A 187 -12.41 16.48 -15.35
CA GLN A 187 -13.69 16.28 -14.68
C GLN A 187 -13.48 15.35 -13.50
N TRP A 188 -13.67 15.88 -12.30
CA TRP A 188 -13.55 15.15 -11.06
C TRP A 188 -14.61 14.03 -10.99
N GLU A 189 -14.16 12.80 -10.80
CA GLU A 189 -15.01 11.67 -10.44
C GLU A 189 -15.06 11.52 -8.91
N SER A 190 -16.16 11.02 -8.35
CA SER A 190 -16.22 10.81 -6.90
C SER A 190 -15.33 9.61 -6.50
N PRO A 191 -14.57 9.67 -5.39
CA PRO A 191 -13.86 8.50 -4.86
C PRO A 191 -14.80 7.46 -4.23
N VAL A 192 -16.05 7.83 -3.95
CA VAL A 192 -17.06 6.91 -3.38
C VAL A 192 -17.31 5.76 -4.35
N GLY A 193 -17.22 4.54 -3.85
CA GLY A 193 -17.32 3.34 -4.68
C GLY A 193 -15.98 2.88 -5.28
N HIS A 194 -14.91 3.65 -5.15
CA HIS A 194 -13.54 3.27 -5.56
C HIS A 194 -12.66 2.84 -4.39
N GLY A 195 -13.27 2.19 -3.38
CA GLY A 195 -12.59 1.77 -2.16
C GLY A 195 -12.70 2.76 -1.00
N TRP A 196 -13.51 3.81 -1.20
CA TRP A 196 -14.02 4.71 -0.16
C TRP A 196 -15.56 4.71 -0.16
N MET A 197 -16.12 5.17 0.95
CA MET A 197 -17.55 5.34 1.19
C MET A 197 -17.81 6.68 1.86
N ASP A 198 -19.01 7.23 1.65
CA ASP A 198 -19.46 8.42 2.36
C ASP A 198 -20.27 8.01 3.59
N THR A 199 -19.81 8.46 4.76
CA THR A 199 -20.51 8.26 6.03
C THR A 199 -20.81 9.63 6.62
N GLY A 200 -21.99 10.17 6.32
CA GLY A 200 -22.45 11.45 6.87
C GLY A 200 -21.70 12.67 6.35
N GLY A 201 -21.24 12.67 5.09
CA GLY A 201 -20.46 13.73 4.49
C GLY A 201 -18.95 13.61 4.72
N VAL A 202 -18.50 12.54 5.39
CA VAL A 202 -17.09 12.24 5.65
C VAL A 202 -16.68 11.04 4.80
N LEU A 203 -15.64 11.23 4.00
CA LEU A 203 -15.05 10.17 3.19
C LEU A 203 -14.27 9.21 4.10
N ASN A 204 -14.74 7.97 4.17
CA ASN A 204 -14.10 6.90 4.94
C ASN A 204 -13.57 5.81 4.02
N VAL A 205 -12.50 5.14 4.43
CA VAL A 205 -11.97 3.99 3.70
C VAL A 205 -12.95 2.82 3.82
N ASN A 206 -13.37 2.26 2.69
CA ASN A 206 -14.02 0.96 2.68
C ASN A 206 -12.92 -0.11 2.75
N TRP A 207 -12.65 -0.62 3.95
CA TRP A 207 -11.60 -1.61 4.18
C TRP A 207 -11.93 -2.96 3.56
N MET A 208 -13.17 -3.41 3.74
CA MET A 208 -13.69 -4.68 3.27
C MET A 208 -15.21 -4.74 3.48
N GLU A 209 -15.89 -5.59 2.73
CA GLU A 209 -17.34 -5.81 2.81
C GLU A 209 -17.68 -7.10 3.58
N ASN A 210 -16.72 -8.02 3.69
CA ASN A 210 -16.84 -9.30 4.40
C ASN A 210 -16.10 -9.27 5.74
N LYS A 211 -16.37 -10.26 6.60
CA LYS A 211 -15.65 -10.43 7.87
C LYS A 211 -14.15 -10.75 7.64
N PRO A 212 -13.23 -10.24 8.48
CA PRO A 212 -11.78 -10.46 8.35
C PRO A 212 -11.33 -11.89 8.62
N ALA A 213 -12.11 -12.65 9.38
CA ALA A 213 -11.92 -14.07 9.62
C ALA A 213 -13.28 -14.75 9.85
N PRO A 214 -13.40 -16.06 9.58
CA PRO A 214 -14.56 -16.85 10.03
C PRO A 214 -14.67 -16.83 11.56
N ASP A 215 -15.90 -16.82 12.07
CA ASP A 215 -16.16 -16.79 13.52
C ASP A 215 -15.47 -17.96 14.26
N ALA A 216 -15.44 -19.15 13.65
CA ALA A 216 -14.74 -20.33 14.16
C ALA A 216 -13.24 -20.09 14.44
N VAL A 217 -12.55 -19.23 13.66
CA VAL A 217 -11.13 -18.92 13.88
C VAL A 217 -10.93 -18.09 15.16
N LEU A 218 -11.88 -17.21 15.46
CA LEU A 218 -11.87 -16.43 16.71
C LEU A 218 -12.18 -17.33 17.92
N GLU A 219 -13.01 -18.36 17.73
CA GLU A 219 -13.33 -19.34 18.77
C GLU A 219 -12.10 -20.18 19.19
N PHE A 220 -11.13 -20.41 18.30
CA PHE A 220 -9.89 -21.14 18.63
C PHE A 220 -8.85 -20.31 19.41
N ALA A 221 -9.12 -19.04 19.71
CA ALA A 221 -8.24 -18.22 20.53
C ALA A 221 -8.31 -18.65 22.01
N SER A 222 -7.36 -19.48 22.44
CA SER A 222 -7.23 -19.89 23.84
C SER A 222 -5.98 -19.32 24.52
N CYS A 223 -6.06 -19.17 25.84
CA CYS A 223 -4.95 -18.78 26.70
C CYS A 223 -4.73 -19.80 27.82
N LYS A 224 -3.54 -19.78 28.43
CA LYS A 224 -3.17 -20.64 29.57
C LYS A 224 -2.72 -19.82 30.78
N CYS A 225 -3.31 -18.63 30.94
CA CYS A 225 -2.89 -17.64 31.93
C CYS A 225 -3.17 -18.13 33.36
N LYS A 226 -2.11 -18.40 34.14
CA LYS A 226 -2.26 -18.90 35.52
C LYS A 226 -2.16 -17.81 36.59
N LYS A 227 -1.45 -16.73 36.30
CA LYS A 227 -1.10 -15.69 37.30
C LYS A 227 -1.79 -14.36 37.06
N THR A 228 -2.03 -14.02 35.80
CA THR A 228 -2.49 -12.68 35.41
C THR A 228 -4.01 -12.56 35.40
N LYS A 229 -4.76 -13.64 35.69
CA LYS A 229 -6.22 -13.65 35.61
C LYS A 229 -6.80 -13.10 34.29
N CYS A 230 -5.99 -13.06 33.25
CA CYS A 230 -6.32 -12.43 31.97
C CYS A 230 -6.63 -10.92 32.03
N CYS A 231 -6.17 -10.19 33.06
CA CYS A 231 -6.47 -8.77 33.23
C CYS A 231 -5.58 -7.81 32.43
N ASN A 232 -4.47 -8.30 31.85
CA ASN A 232 -3.50 -7.48 31.12
C ASN A 232 -3.21 -8.02 29.72
N LYS A 233 -2.52 -7.22 28.89
CA LYS A 233 -2.13 -7.58 27.51
C LYS A 233 -1.14 -8.76 27.41
N GLN A 234 -0.73 -9.38 28.52
CA GLN A 234 0.01 -10.65 28.50
C GLN A 234 -0.91 -11.85 28.25
N CYS A 235 -2.23 -11.70 28.42
CA CYS A 235 -3.20 -12.69 27.97
C CYS A 235 -3.44 -12.55 26.48
N LYS A 236 -3.28 -13.65 25.76
CA LYS A 236 -3.48 -13.73 24.30
C LYS A 236 -4.90 -13.36 23.86
N CYS A 237 -5.92 -13.76 24.61
CA CYS A 237 -7.31 -13.40 24.30
C CYS A 237 -7.52 -11.89 24.50
N LYS A 238 -7.07 -11.35 25.64
CA LYS A 238 -7.15 -9.91 25.96
C LYS A 238 -6.37 -9.04 24.97
N SER A 239 -5.17 -9.46 24.55
CA SER A 239 -4.37 -8.74 23.55
C SER A 239 -5.02 -8.70 22.17
N LEU A 240 -5.84 -9.71 21.86
CA LEU A 240 -6.63 -9.78 20.63
C LEU A 240 -8.00 -9.10 20.75
N GLY A 241 -8.31 -8.47 21.90
CA GLY A 241 -9.62 -7.86 22.15
C GLY A 241 -10.77 -8.86 22.30
N LEU A 242 -10.46 -10.15 22.48
CA LEU A 242 -11.46 -11.21 22.59
C LEU A 242 -11.68 -11.60 24.05
N PRO A 243 -12.93 -11.90 24.46
CA PRO A 243 -13.17 -12.55 25.75
C PRO A 243 -12.55 -13.95 25.75
N CYS A 244 -12.11 -14.41 26.91
CA CYS A 244 -11.70 -15.80 27.10
C CYS A 244 -12.92 -16.71 26.97
N THR A 245 -12.74 -17.83 26.27
CA THR A 245 -13.76 -18.87 26.12
C THR A 245 -13.42 -20.10 26.98
N ASP A 246 -14.33 -21.08 27.03
CA ASP A 246 -14.11 -22.35 27.74
C ASP A 246 -12.95 -23.19 27.17
N LEU A 247 -12.41 -22.81 26.01
CA LEU A 247 -11.20 -23.40 25.44
C LEU A 247 -9.91 -22.90 26.14
N CYS A 248 -9.99 -21.88 26.99
CA CYS A 248 -8.87 -21.36 27.76
C CYS A 248 -8.57 -22.21 29.01
N GLU A 249 -7.31 -22.59 29.20
CA GLU A 249 -6.80 -23.22 30.42
C GLU A 249 -6.32 -22.17 31.45
N CYS A 250 -6.97 -21.00 31.50
CA CYS A 250 -6.63 -19.94 32.46
C CYS A 250 -7.23 -20.20 33.83
N VAL A 251 -6.60 -19.66 34.88
CA VAL A 251 -7.06 -19.78 36.26
C VAL A 251 -7.58 -18.43 36.75
N ASN A 252 -8.78 -18.42 37.33
CA ASN A 252 -9.47 -17.22 37.84
C ASN A 252 -9.57 -16.11 36.78
N CYS A 253 -10.17 -16.41 35.62
CA CYS A 253 -10.28 -15.47 34.51
C CYS A 253 -11.16 -14.27 34.86
N GLU A 254 -10.68 -13.06 34.59
CA GLU A 254 -11.44 -11.80 34.68
C GLU A 254 -11.73 -11.21 33.27
N ASN A 255 -11.35 -11.93 32.20
CA ASN A 255 -11.61 -11.54 30.80
C ASN A 255 -12.81 -12.33 30.25
N GLU A 256 -13.97 -12.17 30.87
CA GLU A 256 -15.21 -12.87 30.50
C GLU A 256 -15.99 -12.10 29.41
N PRO A 257 -16.86 -12.77 28.63
CA PRO A 257 -17.74 -12.10 27.69
C PRO A 257 -18.68 -11.14 28.43
N ILE A 258 -18.65 -9.86 28.09
CA ILE A 258 -19.61 -8.88 28.61
C ILE A 258 -20.94 -9.12 27.89
N ALA A 259 -22.02 -9.33 28.65
CA ALA A 259 -23.36 -9.41 28.09
C ALA A 259 -23.69 -8.08 27.38
N SER A 260 -24.03 -8.18 26.11
CA SER A 260 -24.32 -7.10 25.15
C SER A 260 -24.81 -5.79 25.78
N GLU A 261 -23.91 -4.80 25.83
CA GLU A 261 -24.27 -3.39 25.72
C GLU A 261 -23.49 -2.83 24.52
N GLU A 262 -24.18 -2.01 23.74
CA GLU A 262 -23.80 -1.44 22.44
C GLU A 262 -22.32 -1.03 22.41
N GLN A 263 -21.58 -1.53 21.41
CA GLN A 263 -20.19 -1.17 21.16
C GLN A 263 -20.09 0.35 20.98
N LYS A 264 -19.56 1.05 21.98
CA LYS A 264 -18.91 2.33 21.77
C LYS A 264 -17.56 2.02 21.13
N ASP A 265 -17.36 2.56 19.94
CA ASP A 265 -16.08 2.54 19.25
C ASP A 265 -15.05 3.26 20.14
N ASP A 266 -14.25 2.48 20.86
CA ASP A 266 -13.07 3.01 21.52
C ASP A 266 -12.02 3.30 20.43
N GLU A 267 -11.80 4.59 20.19
CA GLU A 267 -10.68 5.10 19.40
C GLU A 267 -9.38 4.47 19.90
N VAL A 268 -8.79 3.61 19.08
CA VAL A 268 -7.41 3.17 19.29
C VAL A 268 -6.53 4.37 19.00
N VAL A 269 -6.13 5.07 20.06
CA VAL A 269 -4.99 6.00 20.02
C VAL A 269 -3.78 5.17 19.58
N GLY A 270 -3.41 5.33 18.32
CA GLY A 270 -2.14 4.83 17.80
C GLY A 270 -1.03 5.57 18.52
N ASP A 271 -0.21 4.82 19.25
CA ASP A 271 1.10 5.31 19.66
C ASP A 271 1.87 5.62 18.38
N ASP A 272 2.09 6.92 18.16
CA ASP A 272 2.95 7.50 17.13
C ASP A 272 4.40 7.13 17.45
N GLU A 273 4.78 5.88 17.19
CA GLU A 273 6.17 5.55 16.99
C GLU A 273 6.54 6.03 15.60
N GLY A 274 7.22 7.18 15.57
CA GLY A 274 7.68 7.88 14.37
C GLY A 274 8.11 6.91 13.29
N MET A 275 7.28 6.84 12.25
CA MET A 275 7.62 6.20 11.00
C MET A 275 8.73 7.06 10.42
N ASP A 276 9.96 6.55 10.46
CA ASP A 276 11.00 7.07 9.58
C ASP A 276 10.38 7.07 8.18
N ASP A 277 10.32 8.25 7.57
CA ASP A 277 9.94 8.41 6.18
C ASP A 277 10.92 7.55 5.37
N ASP A 278 10.52 6.31 5.07
CA ASP A 278 11.08 5.49 4.02
C ASP A 278 10.67 6.17 2.70
N VAL A 279 11.21 7.37 2.48
CA VAL A 279 11.38 7.97 1.17
C VAL A 279 11.96 6.84 0.34
N ILE A 280 11.31 6.52 -0.79
CA ILE A 280 11.97 5.72 -1.80
C ILE A 280 13.30 6.42 -2.03
N ASP A 281 14.41 5.85 -1.56
CA ASP A 281 15.70 6.43 -1.86
C ASP A 281 15.73 6.48 -3.37
N PHE A 282 15.92 7.68 -3.92
CA PHE A 282 15.97 7.82 -5.36
C PHE A 282 17.09 6.90 -5.90
N ASP A 283 18.10 6.63 -5.06
CA ASP A 283 19.16 5.67 -5.29
C ASP A 283 18.63 4.22 -5.39
N ASP A 284 17.54 3.82 -4.72
CA ASP A 284 16.88 2.50 -4.87
C ASP A 284 16.09 2.36 -6.19
N LEU A 285 15.70 3.49 -6.82
CA LEU A 285 15.04 3.51 -8.13
C LEU A 285 16.03 3.43 -9.28
N LEU A 286 17.25 3.91 -9.06
CA LEU A 286 18.38 3.76 -9.96
C LEU A 286 18.98 2.35 -9.74
N ASP A 287 19.31 1.61 -10.80
CA ASP A 287 19.96 0.31 -10.62
C ASP A 287 21.28 0.49 -9.86
N GLU A 288 21.52 -0.32 -8.83
CA GLU A 288 22.81 -0.43 -8.08
C GLU A 288 23.97 -0.95 -8.95
N GLY A 289 23.90 -0.79 -10.27
CA GLY A 289 24.79 -1.41 -11.25
C GLY A 289 25.88 -0.52 -11.84
N ASP A 290 25.81 0.81 -11.70
CA ASP A 290 26.79 1.71 -12.33
C ASP A 290 27.29 2.78 -11.35
N GLU A 291 28.16 2.34 -10.44
CA GLU A 291 29.10 3.15 -9.64
C GLU A 291 30.13 3.95 -10.49
N GLN A 292 29.77 4.37 -11.71
CA GLN A 292 30.71 5.00 -12.65
C GLN A 292 30.36 6.41 -13.14
N PHE A 293 29.42 7.10 -12.49
CA PHE A 293 29.14 8.50 -12.81
C PHE A 293 29.14 9.43 -11.57
N PHE A 294 30.15 9.26 -10.72
CA PHE A 294 30.63 10.33 -9.83
C PHE A 294 31.81 11.05 -10.48
N LEU A 295 31.53 11.99 -11.38
CA LEU A 295 32.36 13.15 -11.68
C LEU A 295 31.48 14.36 -12.03
#